data_AF-A0A0K8WLY6-F1
#
_entry.id   AF-A0A0K8WLY6-F1
#
_cell.length_a   1.000
_cell.length_b   1.000
_cell.length_c   1.000
_cell.angle_alpha   90.00
_cell.angle_beta   90.00
_cell.angle_gamma   90.00
#
_symmetry.space_group_name_H-M   'P 1'
#
loop_
_entity.id
_entity.type
_entity.pdbx_description
1 polymer ?
#
loop_
_entity_poly.entity_id
_entity_poly.type
_entity_poly.pdbx_seq_one_letter_code
_entity_poly.pdbx_strand_id
1 'polypeptide(L)'
;MSVIVLSLPHRYKRLLQAMTLAVAIIYTTLVLYQSAYGYPDLQLPTQKHYIVETQTSPAAAAHTHSSTTSRSVAAAQQTSVHIKPLRNLKSPQQQKFKLLDEQKQLEQKQQRKLLKNLPKSALHSKQPAHQTVNARSAVAPAPPPFVPSQAAPHTQTSYIIRKDIKSFNFSDIEINEEDATAAARLDDLARRSRNGELLHDLWQRAVTATPQPPITELDDIFISVKTTKNYHDTRLALIIKTWFQLARDQTWFFTDTDDAYYQEKTKGHLINTNCSQGHFQEALCCKMSAELDVFLASGKKWFCHFDDDNYVNVPRLVKLLDEYSPSVDWYLGKPSIFSPLEIHLDSYPTTTHKNKTASEKISFWFATGGAGFCLSRALTMKMLPIAGGGKFISIGRKIRFPDDVTMGFIIEHLLKVPLRIVENFHSHLEPMEHIRPDTFPDQVSFSYAHMRNQWNVVKVDGFDLAKDPKRFYSLHCKLFPYFSFCPPR
;
A
#
# COMPACT_ATOMS: atom_id res chain seq x y z
N MET A 1 -61.16 -7.89 -5.68
CA MET A 1 -60.14 -7.09 -6.39
C MET A 1 -59.55 -7.95 -7.49
N SER A 2 -59.67 -7.55 -8.75
CA SER A 2 -59.18 -8.34 -9.89
C SER A 2 -57.72 -8.04 -10.19
N VAL A 3 -56.91 -9.07 -10.41
CA VAL A 3 -55.50 -8.94 -10.80
C VAL A 3 -55.42 -8.77 -12.32
N ILE A 4 -54.92 -7.62 -12.77
CA ILE A 4 -54.67 -7.36 -14.20
C ILE A 4 -53.23 -7.80 -14.50
N VAL A 5 -53.08 -8.92 -15.20
CA VAL A 5 -51.79 -9.37 -15.73
C VAL A 5 -51.52 -8.63 -17.04
N LEU A 6 -50.60 -7.67 -17.00
CA LEU A 6 -50.12 -6.97 -18.20
C LEU A 6 -49.27 -7.91 -19.06
N SER A 7 -49.85 -8.42 -20.15
CA SER A 7 -49.09 -9.13 -21.19
C SER A 7 -48.37 -8.13 -22.09
N LEU A 8 -47.08 -8.39 -22.41
CA LEU A 8 -46.34 -7.53 -23.33
C LEU A 8 -47.01 -7.50 -24.71
N PRO A 9 -47.06 -6.33 -25.39
CA PRO A 9 -47.68 -6.21 -26.71
C PRO A 9 -47.09 -7.23 -27.70
N HIS A 10 -47.96 -7.87 -28.48
CA HIS A 10 -47.60 -8.97 -29.37
C HIS A 10 -46.49 -8.62 -30.39
N ARG A 11 -46.33 -7.32 -30.72
CA ARG A 11 -45.23 -6.77 -31.53
C ARG A 11 -43.85 -6.92 -30.86
N TYR A 12 -43.73 -6.67 -29.56
CA TYR A 12 -42.46 -6.80 -28.83
C TYR A 12 -41.96 -8.26 -28.80
N LYS A 13 -42.88 -9.22 -28.65
CA LYS A 13 -42.54 -10.65 -28.67
C LYS A 13 -41.96 -11.08 -30.02
N ARG A 14 -42.54 -10.60 -31.13
CA ARG A 14 -42.01 -10.84 -32.49
C ARG A 14 -40.67 -10.15 -32.73
N LEU A 15 -40.49 -8.91 -32.24
CA LEU A 15 -39.22 -8.19 -32.37
C LEU A 15 -38.08 -8.91 -31.63
N LEU A 16 -38.34 -9.37 -30.40
CA LEU A 16 -37.38 -10.13 -29.61
C LEU A 16 -37.04 -11.47 -30.28
N GLN A 17 -38.04 -12.20 -30.79
CA GLN A 17 -37.82 -13.43 -31.55
C GLN A 17 -36.98 -13.21 -32.81
N ALA A 18 -37.20 -12.11 -33.55
CA ALA A 18 -36.40 -11.76 -34.72
C ALA A 18 -34.94 -11.43 -34.35
N MET A 19 -34.71 -10.70 -33.24
CA MET A 19 -33.37 -10.41 -32.74
C MET A 19 -32.62 -11.68 -32.32
N THR A 20 -33.26 -12.59 -31.58
CA THR A 20 -32.65 -13.88 -31.20
C THR A 20 -32.29 -14.73 -32.42
N LEU A 21 -33.14 -14.72 -33.46
CA LEU A 21 -32.91 -15.48 -34.69
C LEU A 21 -31.78 -14.88 -35.54
N ALA A 22 -31.65 -13.55 -35.57
CA ALA A 22 -30.52 -12.86 -36.20
C ALA A 22 -29.18 -13.17 -35.48
N VAL A 23 -29.15 -13.14 -34.15
CA VAL A 23 -27.96 -13.52 -33.37
C VAL A 23 -27.59 -14.99 -33.59
N ALA A 24 -28.57 -15.89 -33.66
CA ALA A 24 -28.34 -17.31 -33.97
C ALA A 24 -27.77 -17.53 -35.38
N ILE A 25 -28.19 -16.76 -36.39
CA ILE A 25 -27.62 -16.81 -37.75
C ILE A 25 -26.18 -16.27 -37.76
N ILE A 26 -25.89 -15.16 -37.07
CA ILE A 26 -24.54 -14.59 -36.99
C ILE A 26 -23.59 -15.58 -36.28
N TYR A 27 -24.05 -16.20 -35.19
CA TYR A 27 -23.24 -17.19 -34.46
C TYR A 27 -23.00 -18.46 -35.28
N THR A 28 -24.02 -19.01 -35.95
CA THR A 28 -23.84 -20.22 -36.77
C THR A 28 -23.00 -19.96 -38.01
N THR A 29 -23.10 -18.79 -38.64
CA THR A 29 -22.21 -18.42 -39.77
C THR A 29 -20.76 -18.22 -39.31
N LEU A 30 -20.50 -17.62 -38.14
CA LEU A 30 -19.16 -17.54 -37.55
C LEU A 30 -18.56 -18.91 -37.23
N VAL A 31 -19.34 -19.82 -36.62
CA VAL A 31 -18.89 -21.18 -36.30
C VAL A 31 -18.63 -22.00 -37.57
N LEU A 32 -19.50 -21.89 -38.58
CA LEU A 32 -19.30 -22.55 -39.87
C LEU A 32 -18.06 -21.99 -40.59
N TYR A 33 -17.84 -20.67 -40.57
CA TYR A 33 -16.65 -20.04 -41.12
C TYR A 33 -15.37 -20.52 -40.43
N GLN A 34 -15.36 -20.58 -39.09
CA GLN A 34 -14.25 -21.18 -38.32
C GLN A 34 -14.01 -22.64 -38.71
N SER A 35 -15.07 -23.44 -38.88
CA SER A 35 -14.95 -24.86 -39.26
C SER A 35 -14.44 -25.08 -40.69
N ALA A 36 -14.69 -24.13 -41.60
CA ALA A 36 -14.34 -24.22 -43.02
C ALA A 36 -12.95 -23.64 -43.35
N TYR A 37 -12.51 -22.61 -42.62
CA TYR A 37 -11.29 -21.85 -42.96
C TYR A 37 -10.18 -21.91 -41.91
N GLY A 38 -10.47 -22.27 -40.65
CA GLY A 38 -9.48 -22.29 -39.57
C GLY A 38 -8.93 -20.91 -39.20
N TYR A 39 -7.94 -20.88 -38.30
CA TYR A 39 -7.14 -19.69 -38.01
C TYR A 39 -5.86 -19.70 -38.86
N PRO A 40 -5.48 -18.58 -39.51
CA PRO A 40 -4.13 -18.44 -40.05
C PRO A 40 -3.10 -18.40 -38.90
N ASP A 41 -1.96 -19.04 -39.13
CA ASP A 41 -0.94 -19.45 -38.14
C ASP A 41 -0.65 -18.50 -36.96
N LEU A 42 -0.78 -19.05 -35.75
CA LEU A 42 -0.07 -18.61 -34.55
C LEU A 42 0.80 -19.78 -34.07
N GLN A 43 2.09 -19.74 -34.43
CA GLN A 43 3.05 -20.79 -34.09
C GLN A 43 3.29 -20.87 -32.58
N LEU A 44 2.87 -21.99 -31.98
CA LEU A 44 3.30 -22.41 -30.64
C LEU A 44 4.65 -23.14 -30.75
N PRO A 45 5.69 -22.75 -29.98
CA PRO A 45 6.96 -23.47 -30.00
C PRO A 45 6.82 -24.86 -29.38
N THR A 46 7.29 -25.87 -30.11
CA THR A 46 7.11 -27.29 -29.78
C THR A 46 7.99 -27.79 -28.66
N GLN A 47 7.44 -28.77 -27.94
CA GLN A 47 8.07 -29.57 -26.90
C GLN A 47 9.32 -30.28 -27.42
N LYS A 48 10.50 -29.95 -26.88
CA LYS A 48 11.74 -30.71 -27.13
C LYS A 48 11.98 -31.71 -26.00
N HIS A 49 11.89 -33.01 -26.35
CA HIS A 49 12.44 -34.08 -25.52
C HIS A 49 13.95 -33.94 -25.43
N TYR A 50 14.50 -34.07 -24.22
CA TYR A 50 15.94 -34.25 -24.02
C TYR A 50 16.23 -35.71 -23.68
N ILE A 51 17.16 -36.28 -24.44
CA ILE A 51 17.72 -37.61 -24.21
C ILE A 51 18.70 -37.52 -23.04
N VAL A 52 18.67 -38.54 -22.17
CA VAL A 52 19.62 -38.66 -21.05
C VAL A 52 20.92 -39.25 -21.56
N GLU A 53 22.00 -38.48 -21.52
CA GLU A 53 23.38 -39.01 -21.57
C GLU A 53 24.11 -38.70 -20.27
N THR A 54 24.47 -39.76 -19.54
CA THR A 54 25.32 -39.72 -18.36
C THR A 54 26.79 -39.77 -18.74
N GLN A 55 27.58 -38.77 -18.34
CA GLN A 55 29.03 -38.93 -18.22
C GLN A 55 29.54 -38.45 -16.86
N THR A 56 30.52 -39.19 -16.35
CA THR A 56 31.02 -39.17 -14.97
C THR A 56 32.20 -38.23 -14.77
N SER A 57 32.29 -37.59 -13.60
CA SER A 57 33.50 -36.92 -13.13
C SER A 57 34.69 -37.88 -13.00
N PRO A 58 35.91 -37.32 -12.99
CA PRO A 58 36.87 -37.67 -11.94
C PRO A 58 37.28 -36.45 -11.11
N ALA A 59 37.86 -36.69 -9.94
CA ALA A 59 38.17 -35.67 -8.94
C ALA A 59 39.67 -35.34 -8.84
N ALA A 60 39.94 -34.15 -8.30
CA ALA A 60 41.12 -33.77 -7.51
C ALA A 60 42.55 -33.99 -8.07
N ALA A 61 43.26 -32.87 -8.23
CA ALA A 61 44.69 -32.78 -7.89
C ALA A 61 45.00 -31.37 -7.38
N ALA A 62 45.74 -31.26 -6.28
CA ALA A 62 46.26 -30.00 -5.76
C ALA A 62 47.74 -29.86 -6.15
N HIS A 63 48.21 -28.65 -6.48
CA HIS A 63 49.63 -28.33 -6.40
C HIS A 63 49.86 -26.84 -6.06
N THR A 64 50.62 -26.64 -4.99
CA THR A 64 51.41 -25.44 -4.67
C THR A 64 52.44 -25.13 -5.75
N HIS A 65 52.73 -23.85 -6.00
CA HIS A 65 54.12 -23.35 -6.04
C HIS A 65 54.18 -21.83 -5.84
N SER A 66 55.28 -21.36 -5.25
CA SER A 66 55.58 -19.95 -4.96
C SER A 66 56.54 -19.36 -5.99
N SER A 67 56.47 -18.04 -6.25
CA SER A 67 57.68 -17.20 -6.29
C SER A 67 57.42 -15.68 -6.21
N THR A 68 58.31 -15.07 -5.45
CA THR A 68 58.57 -13.65 -5.13
C THR A 68 58.90 -12.71 -6.28
N THR A 69 58.49 -11.43 -6.15
CA THR A 69 59.30 -10.18 -6.30
C THR A 69 58.47 -9.00 -5.74
N SER A 70 58.85 -8.29 -4.65
CA SER A 70 59.71 -7.07 -4.60
C SER A 70 59.42 -6.06 -5.73
N ARG A 71 59.11 -4.77 -5.57
CA ARG A 71 59.33 -3.71 -4.54
C ARG A 71 58.24 -2.60 -4.76
N SER A 72 58.05 -1.52 -4.00
CA SER A 72 58.65 -0.92 -2.78
C SER A 72 57.67 0.10 -2.13
N VAL A 73 58.04 0.68 -0.99
CA VAL A 73 57.29 1.69 -0.20
C VAL A 73 57.48 3.13 -0.72
N ALA A 74 56.44 3.96 -0.61
CA ALA A 74 56.58 5.42 -0.44
C ALA A 74 55.45 5.96 0.47
N ALA A 75 55.79 6.78 1.47
CA ALA A 75 54.85 7.36 2.42
C ALA A 75 55.06 8.89 2.52
N ALA A 76 53.95 9.64 2.60
CA ALA A 76 53.92 11.05 2.96
C ALA A 76 52.57 11.30 3.67
N GLN A 77 52.56 11.31 5.00
CA GLN A 77 52.66 12.51 5.85
C GLN A 77 51.52 13.53 5.65
N GLN A 78 50.63 13.56 6.63
CA GLN A 78 49.57 14.55 6.80
C GLN A 78 50.16 15.89 7.27
N THR A 79 49.61 17.00 6.78
CA THR A 79 49.76 18.32 7.41
C THR A 79 48.38 18.82 7.85
N SER A 80 48.25 19.16 9.13
CA SER A 80 47.00 19.61 9.74
C SER A 80 46.91 21.14 9.72
N VAL A 81 45.86 21.69 9.09
CA VAL A 81 45.54 23.12 9.16
C VAL A 81 44.54 23.35 10.30
N HIS A 82 44.92 24.16 11.28
CA HIS A 82 44.14 24.37 12.49
C HIS A 82 43.16 25.55 12.32
N ILE A 83 41.89 25.27 12.04
CA ILE A 83 40.83 26.27 11.99
C ILE A 83 40.09 26.30 13.33
N LYS A 84 39.89 27.50 13.90
CA LYS A 84 39.12 27.68 15.16
C LYS A 84 37.61 27.56 14.87
N PRO A 85 36.83 26.84 15.70
CA PRO A 85 35.39 26.75 15.49
C PRO A 85 34.67 28.05 15.85
N LEU A 86 33.78 28.52 14.98
CA LEU A 86 32.80 29.56 15.34
C LEU A 86 31.81 29.01 16.38
N ARG A 87 31.32 29.91 17.25
CA ARG A 87 30.31 29.58 18.26
C ARG A 87 28.98 29.24 17.57
N ASN A 88 28.45 28.04 17.82
CA ASN A 88 27.11 27.64 17.38
C ASN A 88 26.03 28.50 18.06
N LEU A 89 25.43 29.44 17.32
CA LEU A 89 24.11 29.95 17.65
C LEU A 89 23.07 28.88 17.27
N LYS A 90 22.45 28.26 18.28
CA LYS A 90 21.37 27.29 18.07
C LYS A 90 20.10 28.00 17.61
N SER A 91 19.38 27.42 16.67
CA SER A 91 18.14 28.01 16.15
C SER A 91 17.01 27.97 17.19
N PRO A 92 16.07 28.95 17.19
CA PRO A 92 14.93 28.94 18.12
C PRO A 92 14.06 27.68 18.05
N GLN A 93 14.00 27.02 16.89
CA GLN A 93 13.28 25.75 16.72
C GLN A 93 13.90 24.61 17.54
N GLN A 94 15.23 24.47 17.59
CA GLN A 94 15.89 23.42 18.40
C GLN A 94 15.65 23.60 19.90
N GLN A 95 15.57 24.84 20.39
CA GLN A 95 15.18 25.11 21.78
C GLN A 95 13.72 24.74 22.04
N LYS A 96 12.82 25.02 21.10
CA LYS A 96 11.38 24.66 21.21
C LYS A 96 11.16 23.15 21.24
N PHE A 97 11.88 22.37 20.42
CA PHE A 97 11.82 20.91 20.47
C PHE A 97 12.33 20.35 21.82
N LYS A 98 13.46 20.87 22.34
CA LYS A 98 14.01 20.41 23.61
C LYS A 98 13.09 20.68 24.81
N LEU A 99 12.40 21.83 24.82
CA LEU A 99 11.38 22.15 25.83
C LEU A 99 10.17 21.22 25.76
N LEU A 100 9.76 20.80 24.55
CA LEU A 100 8.65 19.88 24.34
C LEU A 100 8.99 18.45 24.83
N ASP A 101 10.23 17.99 24.60
CA ASP A 101 10.71 16.72 25.13
C ASP A 101 10.82 16.72 26.65
N GLU A 102 11.30 17.82 27.25
CA GLU A 102 11.36 17.98 28.71
C GLU A 102 9.95 17.98 29.34
N GLN A 103 8.95 18.58 28.70
CA GLN A 103 7.54 18.48 29.11
C GLN A 103 7.00 17.04 29.02
N LYS A 104 7.19 16.34 27.89
CA LYS A 104 6.74 14.94 27.73
C LYS A 104 7.36 14.00 28.77
N GLN A 105 8.64 14.20 29.13
CA GLN A 105 9.30 13.42 30.18
C GLN A 105 8.70 13.71 31.57
N LEU A 106 8.30 14.95 31.86
CA LEU A 106 7.61 15.30 33.11
C LEU A 106 6.21 14.67 33.21
N GLU A 107 5.43 14.70 32.12
CA GLU A 107 4.11 14.06 32.06
C GLU A 107 4.20 12.54 32.26
N GLN A 108 5.10 11.85 31.54
CA GLN A 108 5.33 10.41 31.76
C GLN A 108 5.76 10.09 33.20
N LYS A 109 6.52 10.98 33.85
CA LYS A 109 6.97 10.82 35.24
C LYS A 109 5.83 11.04 36.25
N GLN A 110 4.85 11.89 35.95
CA GLN A 110 3.59 12.01 36.70
C GLN A 110 2.67 10.80 36.47
N GLN A 111 2.52 10.34 35.23
CA GLN A 111 1.67 9.20 34.88
C GLN A 111 2.18 7.90 35.54
N ARG A 112 3.52 7.70 35.57
CA ARG A 112 4.17 6.61 36.34
C ARG A 112 4.05 6.75 37.87
N LYS A 113 3.79 7.95 38.41
CA LYS A 113 3.43 8.12 39.83
C LYS A 113 1.97 7.76 40.08
N LEU A 114 1.04 8.12 39.19
CA LEU A 114 -0.37 7.71 39.29
C LEU A 114 -0.52 6.18 39.30
N LEU A 115 0.13 5.47 38.36
CA LEU A 115 0.06 4.01 38.29
C LEU A 115 0.63 3.28 39.53
N LYS A 116 1.52 3.93 40.30
CA LYS A 116 2.07 3.34 41.54
C LYS A 116 1.13 3.45 42.75
N ASN A 117 0.07 4.25 42.66
CA ASN A 117 -0.87 4.52 43.76
C ASN A 117 -2.21 3.79 43.60
N LEU A 118 -2.38 2.89 42.61
CA LEU A 118 -3.59 2.06 42.51
C LEU A 118 -3.56 0.91 43.55
N PRO A 119 -4.65 0.68 44.31
CA PRO A 119 -4.71 -0.41 45.29
C PRO A 119 -4.77 -1.79 44.62
N LYS A 120 -3.98 -2.74 45.14
CA LYS A 120 -3.92 -4.13 44.64
C LYS A 120 -5.08 -4.98 45.17
N SER A 121 -6.27 -4.85 44.57
CA SER A 121 -7.41 -5.72 44.90
C SER A 121 -8.40 -5.92 43.73
N ALA A 122 -7.92 -6.40 42.58
CA ALA A 122 -8.78 -6.84 41.47
C ALA A 122 -8.05 -7.76 40.46
N LEU A 123 -7.60 -8.95 40.88
CA LEU A 123 -7.14 -9.99 39.94
C LEU A 123 -7.32 -11.40 40.52
N HIS A 124 -8.52 -11.95 40.31
CA HIS A 124 -8.82 -13.37 40.49
C HIS A 124 -9.80 -13.83 39.41
N SER A 125 -9.30 -14.60 38.45
CA SER A 125 -10.10 -15.42 37.54
C SER A 125 -9.26 -16.65 37.16
N LYS A 126 -9.90 -17.80 37.04
CA LYS A 126 -9.27 -19.13 37.19
C LYS A 126 -8.58 -19.61 35.91
N GLN A 127 -7.42 -20.26 36.05
CA GLN A 127 -6.91 -21.22 35.06
C GLN A 127 -7.61 -22.58 35.25
N PRO A 128 -7.93 -23.32 34.17
CA PRO A 128 -8.15 -24.77 34.22
C PRO A 128 -6.85 -25.56 33.98
N ALA A 129 -6.82 -26.79 34.49
CA ALA A 129 -5.59 -27.57 34.71
C ALA A 129 -5.15 -28.46 33.53
N HIS A 130 -3.90 -28.92 33.59
CA HIS A 130 -3.38 -30.00 32.75
C HIS A 130 -4.14 -31.32 32.96
N GLN A 131 -4.40 -32.04 31.86
CA GLN A 131 -4.53 -33.49 31.86
C GLN A 131 -3.66 -34.10 30.76
N THR A 132 -2.77 -35.00 31.16
CA THR A 132 -1.95 -35.85 30.29
C THR A 132 -2.69 -37.14 29.95
N VAL A 133 -2.72 -37.53 28.67
CA VAL A 133 -3.08 -38.89 28.24
C VAL A 133 -2.07 -39.38 27.21
N ASN A 134 -1.47 -40.56 27.46
CA ASN A 134 -0.59 -41.27 26.53
C ASN A 134 -1.41 -42.17 25.59
N ALA A 135 -1.09 -42.21 24.28
CA ALA A 135 -1.29 -43.42 23.46
C ALA A 135 -0.49 -43.43 22.14
N ARG A 136 0.47 -44.36 22.09
CA ARG A 136 1.00 -45.19 20.99
C ARG A 136 0.70 -44.91 19.50
N SER A 137 1.72 -45.21 18.70
CA SER A 137 1.75 -45.29 17.23
C SER A 137 0.71 -46.22 16.59
N ALA A 138 0.24 -45.82 15.39
CA ALA A 138 -0.26 -46.70 14.34
C ALA A 138 0.18 -46.13 12.97
N VAL A 139 0.37 -46.98 11.96
CA VAL A 139 0.98 -46.66 10.65
C VAL A 139 0.02 -47.04 9.51
N ALA A 140 0.15 -46.35 8.37
CA ALA A 140 -0.44 -46.62 7.04
C ALA A 140 -1.92 -46.21 6.82
N PRO A 141 -2.40 -46.06 5.55
CA PRO A 141 -1.68 -46.17 4.26
C PRO A 141 -1.74 -44.90 3.37
N ALA A 142 -1.04 -44.95 2.23
CA ALA A 142 -1.04 -43.90 1.19
C ALA A 142 -2.30 -43.93 0.29
N PRO A 143 -2.69 -42.82 -0.35
CA PRO A 143 -3.84 -42.76 -1.25
C PRO A 143 -3.55 -43.30 -2.66
N PRO A 144 -4.56 -43.83 -3.39
CA PRO A 144 -4.44 -44.38 -4.74
C PRO A 144 -4.37 -43.30 -5.86
N PRO A 145 -3.97 -43.66 -7.10
CA PRO A 145 -3.73 -42.72 -8.19
C PRO A 145 -4.99 -42.21 -8.91
N PHE A 146 -4.81 -41.12 -9.68
CA PHE A 146 -5.82 -40.37 -10.42
C PHE A 146 -6.45 -41.13 -11.61
N VAL A 147 -7.74 -40.83 -11.86
CA VAL A 147 -8.42 -40.99 -13.17
C VAL A 147 -9.25 -39.70 -13.42
N PRO A 148 -9.25 -39.11 -14.62
CA PRO A 148 -9.86 -37.80 -14.86
C PRO A 148 -11.36 -37.88 -15.22
N SER A 149 -12.16 -36.89 -14.79
CA SER A 149 -13.51 -36.68 -15.33
C SER A 149 -13.91 -35.21 -15.38
N GLN A 150 -14.11 -34.75 -16.62
CA GLN A 150 -15.10 -33.79 -17.15
C GLN A 150 -15.41 -32.47 -16.42
N ALA A 151 -15.49 -31.40 -17.23
CA ALA A 151 -15.72 -30.03 -16.80
C ALA A 151 -17.15 -29.76 -16.31
N ALA A 152 -17.26 -28.89 -15.30
CA ALA A 152 -18.50 -28.28 -14.82
C ALA A 152 -18.31 -26.75 -14.71
N PRO A 153 -19.36 -25.93 -14.87
CA PRO A 153 -19.23 -24.51 -15.20
C PRO A 153 -18.86 -23.60 -14.02
N HIS A 154 -18.27 -22.44 -14.34
CA HIS A 154 -17.87 -21.41 -13.39
C HIS A 154 -19.03 -20.94 -12.49
N THR A 155 -18.87 -21.11 -11.18
CA THR A 155 -19.71 -20.49 -10.16
C THR A 155 -19.08 -19.18 -9.67
N GLN A 156 -19.85 -18.09 -9.71
CA GLN A 156 -19.49 -16.84 -9.04
C GLN A 156 -19.45 -17.06 -7.52
N THR A 157 -18.27 -16.92 -6.92
CA THR A 157 -18.11 -16.97 -5.45
C THR A 157 -18.30 -15.57 -4.87
N SER A 158 -19.52 -15.25 -4.45
CA SER A 158 -19.81 -14.04 -3.67
C SER A 158 -19.58 -14.29 -2.17
N TYR A 159 -18.71 -13.49 -1.56
CA TYR A 159 -18.39 -13.61 -0.13
C TYR A 159 -19.41 -12.85 0.73
N ILE A 160 -20.46 -13.55 1.19
CA ILE A 160 -21.45 -12.96 2.10
C ILE A 160 -20.94 -13.02 3.54
N ILE A 161 -20.57 -11.87 4.11
CA ILE A 161 -20.20 -11.73 5.52
C ILE A 161 -21.33 -11.02 6.28
N ARG A 162 -22.06 -11.75 7.13
CA ARG A 162 -22.97 -11.16 8.14
C ARG A 162 -22.20 -10.94 9.44
N LYS A 163 -22.28 -9.75 10.04
CA LYS A 163 -21.66 -9.45 11.33
C LYS A 163 -22.48 -8.46 12.15
N ASP A 164 -23.01 -8.96 13.26
CA ASP A 164 -23.85 -8.21 14.20
C ASP A 164 -23.06 -7.10 14.92
N ILE A 165 -23.60 -5.87 14.91
CA ILE A 165 -23.04 -4.71 15.62
C ILE A 165 -24.18 -3.91 16.27
N LYS A 166 -24.07 -3.66 17.58
CA LYS A 166 -24.89 -2.66 18.28
C LYS A 166 -24.05 -1.42 18.60
N SER A 167 -24.73 -0.27 18.69
CA SER A 167 -24.24 1.08 19.06
C SER A 167 -23.19 1.75 18.16
N PHE A 168 -23.66 2.49 17.14
CA PHE A 168 -23.18 3.83 16.75
C PHE A 168 -24.20 4.48 15.80
N ASN A 169 -24.57 5.75 16.01
CA ASN A 169 -25.51 6.46 15.14
C ASN A 169 -24.78 7.11 13.95
N PHE A 170 -25.34 7.03 12.74
CA PHE A 170 -24.66 7.58 11.54
C PHE A 170 -24.86 9.08 11.33
N SER A 171 -25.89 9.68 11.92
CA SER A 171 -26.09 11.15 11.92
C SER A 171 -24.94 11.91 12.60
N ASP A 172 -24.19 11.25 13.49
CA ASP A 172 -23.06 11.83 14.21
C ASP A 172 -21.79 12.00 13.33
N ILE A 173 -21.87 11.63 12.04
CA ILE A 173 -20.80 11.78 11.03
C ILE A 173 -21.15 12.90 10.01
N GLU A 174 -22.34 13.51 10.09
CA GLU A 174 -22.60 14.75 9.38
C GLU A 174 -21.63 15.84 9.88
N ILE A 175 -20.94 16.50 8.95
CA ILE A 175 -19.94 17.52 9.27
C ILE A 175 -20.69 18.73 9.82
N ASN A 176 -20.72 18.84 11.15
CA ASN A 176 -21.41 19.90 11.85
C ASN A 176 -20.84 21.27 11.43
N GLU A 177 -21.66 22.29 11.18
CA GLU A 177 -21.19 23.59 10.68
C GLU A 177 -20.13 24.21 11.61
N GLU A 178 -20.20 23.96 12.92
CA GLU A 178 -19.19 24.39 13.89
C GLU A 178 -17.79 23.81 13.62
N ASP A 179 -17.67 22.54 13.21
CA ASP A 179 -16.38 21.92 12.87
C ASP A 179 -15.82 22.49 11.55
N ALA A 180 -16.69 22.87 10.61
CA ALA A 180 -16.29 23.63 9.43
C ALA A 180 -15.77 25.03 9.81
N THR A 181 -16.36 25.69 10.83
CA THR A 181 -15.81 26.97 11.34
C THR A 181 -14.48 26.81 12.07
N ALA A 182 -14.17 25.63 12.64
CA ALA A 182 -12.86 25.38 13.24
C ALA A 182 -11.74 25.33 12.18
N ALA A 183 -12.01 24.68 11.04
CA ALA A 183 -11.13 24.73 9.88
C ALA A 183 -10.98 26.17 9.32
N ALA A 184 -12.08 26.91 9.22
CA ALA A 184 -12.05 28.32 8.79
C ALA A 184 -11.29 29.24 9.77
N ARG A 185 -11.31 28.96 11.09
CA ARG A 185 -10.54 29.70 12.11
C ARG A 185 -9.04 29.42 12.03
N LEU A 186 -8.63 28.20 11.68
CA LEU A 186 -7.22 27.89 11.40
C LEU A 186 -6.74 28.62 10.14
N ASP A 187 -7.58 28.69 9.12
CA ASP A 187 -7.29 29.42 7.88
C ASP A 187 -7.25 30.96 8.10
N ASP A 188 -8.13 31.51 8.93
CA ASP A 188 -8.11 32.91 9.37
C ASP A 188 -6.86 33.25 10.22
N LEU A 189 -6.45 32.36 11.12
CA LEU A 189 -5.18 32.51 11.86
C LEU A 189 -3.95 32.48 10.95
N ALA A 190 -3.97 31.71 9.86
CA ALA A 190 -2.93 31.73 8.83
C ALA A 190 -2.97 33.03 8.00
N ARG A 191 -4.16 33.49 7.57
CA ARG A 191 -4.35 34.74 6.80
C ARG A 191 -3.94 36.00 7.57
N ARG A 192 -4.05 36.00 8.91
CA ARG A 192 -3.60 37.12 9.76
C ARG A 192 -2.08 37.31 9.79
N SER A 193 -1.30 36.37 9.28
CA SER A 193 0.15 36.52 9.11
C SER A 193 0.51 37.31 7.84
N ARG A 194 0.33 38.65 7.89
CA ARG A 194 0.92 39.69 7.02
C ARG A 194 1.17 39.28 5.54
N ASN A 195 0.21 39.48 4.63
CA ASN A 195 0.45 39.44 3.18
C ASN A 195 -0.65 40.10 2.30
N GLY A 196 -1.15 41.27 2.70
CA GLY A 196 -2.22 41.98 1.96
C GLY A 196 -1.84 42.35 0.51
N GLU A 197 -0.63 42.89 0.30
CA GLU A 197 -0.13 43.25 -1.04
C GLU A 197 0.21 42.01 -1.88
N LEU A 198 0.82 40.97 -1.29
CA LEU A 198 1.16 39.74 -1.99
C LEU A 198 -0.08 39.05 -2.59
N LEU A 199 -1.22 39.07 -1.88
CA LEU A 199 -2.47 38.49 -2.36
C LEU A 199 -3.03 39.22 -3.59
N HIS A 200 -2.94 40.55 -3.62
CA HIS A 200 -3.36 41.34 -4.79
C HIS A 200 -2.48 41.05 -6.02
N ASP A 201 -1.17 40.96 -5.80
CA ASP A 201 -0.17 40.65 -6.83
C ASP A 201 -0.26 39.20 -7.36
N LEU A 202 -0.63 38.25 -6.50
CA LEU A 202 -0.91 36.87 -6.90
C LEU A 202 -2.24 36.76 -7.66
N TRP A 203 -3.27 37.53 -7.28
CA TRP A 203 -4.55 37.55 -7.98
C TRP A 203 -4.40 38.15 -9.39
N GLN A 204 -3.68 39.27 -9.55
CA GLN A 204 -3.39 39.86 -10.86
C GLN A 204 -2.59 38.91 -11.78
N ARG A 205 -1.62 38.16 -11.21
CA ARG A 205 -0.90 37.11 -11.96
C ARG A 205 -1.79 35.92 -12.33
N ALA A 206 -2.69 35.50 -11.45
CA ALA A 206 -3.63 34.39 -11.71
C ALA A 206 -4.68 34.70 -12.79
N VAL A 207 -5.05 35.97 -12.96
CA VAL A 207 -6.00 36.43 -14.00
C VAL A 207 -5.32 36.59 -15.38
N THR A 208 -3.99 36.73 -15.43
CA THR A 208 -3.24 37.00 -16.67
C THR A 208 -2.35 35.85 -17.16
N ALA A 209 -2.01 34.90 -16.29
CA ALA A 209 -1.28 33.69 -16.69
C ALA A 209 -2.21 32.64 -17.28
N THR A 210 -1.94 32.23 -18.52
CA THR A 210 -2.29 30.87 -18.97
C THR A 210 -1.73 29.88 -17.94
N PRO A 211 -2.52 28.94 -17.40
CA PRO A 211 -2.02 28.02 -16.38
C PRO A 211 -0.84 27.21 -16.96
N GLN A 212 0.37 27.48 -16.45
CA GLN A 212 1.45 26.50 -16.53
C GLN A 212 0.91 25.21 -15.90
N PRO A 213 1.02 24.05 -16.56
CA PRO A 213 0.63 22.79 -15.93
C PRO A 213 1.41 22.67 -14.61
N PRO A 214 0.77 22.20 -13.52
CA PRO A 214 1.40 22.17 -12.21
C PRO A 214 2.52 21.13 -12.20
N ILE A 215 3.75 21.58 -12.51
CA ILE A 215 4.95 20.74 -12.47
C ILE A 215 5.05 20.13 -11.07
N THR A 216 4.86 18.82 -10.97
CA THR A 216 5.03 18.08 -9.73
C THR A 216 6.48 17.68 -9.61
N GLU A 217 7.18 18.27 -8.67
CA GLU A 217 8.57 17.92 -8.37
C GLU A 217 8.63 16.81 -7.31
N LEU A 218 9.78 16.14 -7.18
CA LEU A 218 9.97 15.13 -6.12
C LEU A 218 9.72 15.74 -4.73
N ASP A 219 10.12 16.99 -4.52
CA ASP A 219 9.90 17.72 -3.26
C ASP A 219 8.43 18.06 -2.96
N ASP A 220 7.50 17.80 -3.86
CA ASP A 220 6.06 17.91 -3.59
C ASP A 220 5.45 16.65 -2.97
N ILE A 221 6.20 15.54 -2.97
CA ILE A 221 5.70 14.20 -2.62
C ILE A 221 6.14 13.84 -1.20
N PHE A 222 5.22 13.24 -0.45
CA PHE A 222 5.46 12.53 0.79
C PHE A 222 5.27 11.03 0.53
N ILE A 223 6.35 10.27 0.59
CA ILE A 223 6.31 8.81 0.45
C ILE A 223 6.28 8.20 1.84
N SER A 224 5.20 7.48 2.15
CA SER A 224 5.02 6.74 3.40
C SER A 224 5.28 5.26 3.16
N VAL A 225 6.06 4.63 4.03
CA VAL A 225 6.32 3.18 4.03
C VAL A 225 5.95 2.59 5.39
N LYS A 226 4.96 1.71 5.41
CA LYS A 226 4.51 1.03 6.64
C LYS A 226 5.35 -0.23 6.88
N THR A 227 5.86 -0.38 8.11
CA THR A 227 6.68 -1.53 8.52
C THR A 227 6.41 -1.90 9.99
N THR A 228 7.15 -2.88 10.49
CA THR A 228 7.14 -3.35 11.88
C THR A 228 8.54 -3.78 12.28
N LYS A 229 8.85 -3.79 13.58
CA LYS A 229 10.12 -4.23 14.15
C LYS A 229 10.71 -5.49 13.49
N ASN A 230 9.87 -6.49 13.22
CA ASN A 230 10.29 -7.80 12.69
C ASN A 230 10.85 -7.73 11.27
N TYR A 231 10.61 -6.62 10.55
CA TYR A 231 10.96 -6.43 9.15
C TYR A 231 12.01 -5.35 8.91
N HIS A 232 12.53 -4.73 9.98
CA HIS A 232 13.64 -3.78 9.92
C HIS A 232 14.86 -4.38 9.17
N ASP A 233 15.39 -5.52 9.62
CA ASP A 233 16.57 -6.14 8.99
C ASP A 233 16.29 -6.89 7.69
N THR A 234 15.07 -7.38 7.50
CA THR A 234 14.75 -8.29 6.38
C THR A 234 14.08 -7.60 5.19
N ARG A 235 13.41 -6.45 5.40
CA ARG A 235 12.66 -5.71 4.37
C ARG A 235 13.11 -4.26 4.28
N LEU A 236 13.12 -3.52 5.38
CA LEU A 236 13.51 -2.10 5.40
C LEU A 236 14.98 -1.91 4.96
N ALA A 237 15.90 -2.79 5.38
CA ALA A 237 17.29 -2.78 4.90
C ALA A 237 17.43 -2.88 3.36
N LEU A 238 16.54 -3.65 2.71
CA LEU A 238 16.52 -3.83 1.26
C LEU A 238 15.99 -2.57 0.56
N ILE A 239 14.92 -1.96 1.09
CA ILE A 239 14.39 -0.68 0.61
C ILE A 239 15.45 0.42 0.73
N ILE A 240 16.08 0.55 1.90
CA ILE A 240 17.12 1.55 2.17
C ILE A 240 18.28 1.43 1.19
N LYS A 241 18.73 0.21 0.87
CA LYS A 241 19.84 0.00 -0.08
C LYS A 241 19.44 0.16 -1.56
N THR A 242 18.15 0.13 -1.89
CA THR A 242 17.65 0.23 -3.26
C THR A 242 16.90 1.55 -3.50
N TRP A 243 15.58 1.53 -3.69
CA TRP A 243 14.85 2.69 -4.22
C TRP A 243 14.78 3.89 -3.27
N PHE A 244 14.90 3.70 -1.95
CA PHE A 244 15.00 4.81 -0.99
C PHE A 244 16.14 5.78 -1.34
N GLN A 245 17.21 5.29 -1.96
CA GLN A 245 18.34 6.09 -2.40
C GLN A 245 17.95 7.23 -3.35
N LEU A 246 16.82 7.10 -4.06
CA LEU A 246 16.30 8.07 -5.03
C LEU A 246 15.34 9.11 -4.43
N ALA A 247 14.84 8.90 -3.20
CA ALA A 247 13.83 9.74 -2.55
C ALA A 247 14.06 9.87 -1.04
N ARG A 248 15.33 9.94 -0.60
CA ARG A 248 15.69 9.85 0.82
C ARG A 248 15.01 10.89 1.70
N ASP A 249 14.85 12.10 1.17
CA ASP A 249 14.36 13.27 1.92
C ASP A 249 12.82 13.38 1.87
N GLN A 250 12.17 12.55 1.05
CA GLN A 250 10.72 12.48 0.83
C GLN A 250 10.10 11.22 1.44
N THR A 251 10.92 10.20 1.74
CA THR A 251 10.47 8.90 2.26
C THR A 251 10.51 8.85 3.79
N TRP A 252 9.40 8.44 4.40
CA TRP A 252 9.19 8.29 5.84
C TRP A 252 8.70 6.86 6.15
N PHE A 253 9.25 6.26 7.20
CA PHE A 253 8.98 4.88 7.59
C PHE A 253 8.19 4.86 8.89
N PHE A 254 7.03 4.19 8.90
CA PHE A 254 6.12 4.14 10.04
C PHE A 254 6.14 2.75 10.67
N THR A 255 6.61 2.66 11.91
CA THR A 255 6.88 1.41 12.64
C THR A 255 6.25 1.42 14.04
N ASP A 256 6.40 0.33 14.78
CA ASP A 256 5.88 0.07 16.13
C ASP A 256 6.95 0.03 17.23
N THR A 257 8.20 0.40 16.91
CA THR A 257 9.31 0.50 17.87
C THR A 257 10.28 1.60 17.47
N ASP A 258 10.98 2.19 18.43
CA ASP A 258 12.21 2.92 18.14
C ASP A 258 13.30 1.94 17.70
N ASP A 259 14.15 2.37 16.77
CA ASP A 259 15.32 1.62 16.31
C ASP A 259 16.45 2.59 15.92
N ALA A 260 17.45 2.72 16.79
CA ALA A 260 18.51 3.71 16.61
C ALA A 260 19.35 3.49 15.34
N TYR A 261 19.53 2.24 14.90
CA TYR A 261 20.31 1.94 13.70
C TYR A 261 19.54 2.40 12.45
N TYR A 262 18.28 2.03 12.32
CA TYR A 262 17.47 2.47 11.18
C TYR A 262 17.09 3.96 11.26
N GLN A 263 17.01 4.56 12.45
CA GLN A 263 16.90 6.02 12.62
C GLN A 263 18.06 6.75 11.94
N GLU A 264 19.30 6.29 12.14
CA GLU A 264 20.49 6.86 11.50
C GLU A 264 20.45 6.66 9.97
N LYS A 265 20.16 5.44 9.51
CA LYS A 265 20.13 5.12 8.06
C LYS A 265 19.04 5.86 7.29
N THR A 266 17.95 6.24 7.96
CA THR A 266 16.83 7.01 7.39
C THR A 266 16.96 8.53 7.63
N LYS A 267 18.11 9.03 8.11
CA LYS A 267 18.32 10.46 8.49
C LYS A 267 17.30 11.00 9.51
N GLY A 268 16.70 10.13 10.33
CA GLY A 268 15.64 10.51 11.27
C GLY A 268 14.22 10.33 10.74
N HIS A 269 14.02 9.78 9.55
CA HIS A 269 12.70 9.57 8.95
C HIS A 269 12.03 8.23 9.34
N LEU A 270 12.55 7.54 10.35
CA LEU A 270 11.83 6.43 11.00
C LEU A 270 10.97 6.99 12.14
N ILE A 271 9.67 6.69 12.11
CA ILE A 271 8.68 7.16 13.09
C ILE A 271 8.13 5.94 13.84
N ASN A 272 8.43 5.88 15.13
CA ASN A 272 7.70 5.02 16.05
C ASN A 272 6.30 5.60 16.31
N THR A 273 5.29 4.95 15.75
CA THR A 273 3.88 5.35 15.88
C THR A 273 3.31 5.12 17.28
N ASN A 274 3.96 4.30 18.11
CA ASN A 274 3.42 3.73 19.36
C ASN A 274 2.11 2.92 19.17
N CYS A 275 1.75 2.60 17.93
CA CYS A 275 0.70 1.64 17.62
C CYS A 275 1.17 0.21 17.96
N SER A 276 0.22 -0.68 18.25
CA SER A 276 0.52 -2.08 18.53
C SER A 276 1.33 -2.76 17.41
N GLN A 277 2.14 -3.74 17.80
CA GLN A 277 2.95 -4.52 16.86
C GLN A 277 2.10 -5.52 16.06
N GLY A 278 2.39 -5.66 14.76
CA GLY A 278 1.84 -6.72 13.89
C GLY A 278 0.79 -6.24 12.87
N HIS A 279 0.25 -7.21 12.11
CA HIS A 279 -0.63 -6.99 10.95
C HIS A 279 -2.12 -7.23 11.26
N PHE A 280 -2.58 -6.84 12.44
CA PHE A 280 -4.01 -6.89 12.75
C PHE A 280 -4.68 -5.54 12.50
N GLN A 281 -5.96 -5.59 12.18
CA GLN A 281 -6.77 -4.48 11.69
C GLN A 281 -6.54 -3.14 12.42
N GLU A 282 -6.65 -3.14 13.75
CA GLU A 282 -6.52 -1.92 14.57
C GLU A 282 -5.09 -1.36 14.58
N ALA A 283 -4.07 -2.23 14.53
CA ALA A 283 -2.68 -1.80 14.41
C ALA A 283 -2.38 -1.17 13.03
N LEU A 284 -2.93 -1.73 11.96
CA LEU A 284 -2.80 -1.21 10.60
C LEU A 284 -3.51 0.15 10.46
N CYS A 285 -4.76 0.26 10.90
CA CYS A 285 -5.49 1.54 10.87
C CYS A 285 -4.84 2.60 11.79
N CYS A 286 -4.22 2.21 12.89
CA CYS A 286 -3.46 3.11 13.76
C CYS A 286 -2.22 3.66 13.05
N LYS A 287 -1.42 2.80 12.40
CA LYS A 287 -0.26 3.25 11.61
C LYS A 287 -0.69 4.17 10.47
N MET A 288 -1.69 3.78 9.67
CA MET A 288 -2.25 4.60 8.59
C MET A 288 -2.77 5.97 9.06
N SER A 289 -3.39 6.05 10.24
CA SER A 289 -3.78 7.35 10.84
C SER A 289 -2.57 8.24 11.10
N ALA A 290 -1.48 7.68 11.64
CA ALA A 290 -0.24 8.43 11.89
C ALA A 290 0.46 8.86 10.59
N GLU A 291 0.38 8.04 9.53
CA GLU A 291 0.88 8.39 8.19
C GLU A 291 0.20 9.64 7.64
N LEU A 292 -1.14 9.70 7.72
CA LEU A 292 -1.93 10.85 7.29
C LEU A 292 -1.65 12.10 8.14
N ASP A 293 -1.58 11.97 9.47
CA ASP A 293 -1.34 13.10 10.38
C ASP A 293 0.03 13.75 10.12
N VAL A 294 1.08 12.94 9.90
CA VAL A 294 2.43 13.44 9.56
C VAL A 294 2.48 14.04 8.16
N PHE A 295 1.82 13.43 7.17
CA PHE A 295 1.70 14.02 5.83
C PHE A 295 1.03 15.39 5.85
N LEU A 296 -0.09 15.53 6.56
CA LEU A 296 -0.82 16.80 6.65
C LEU A 296 0.08 17.89 7.26
N ALA A 297 0.82 17.56 8.32
CA ALA A 297 1.80 18.44 8.95
C ALA A 297 3.02 18.78 8.07
N SER A 298 3.40 17.91 7.13
CA SER A 298 4.55 18.10 6.23
C SER A 298 4.37 19.22 5.19
N GLY A 299 3.14 19.65 4.93
CA GLY A 299 2.81 20.65 3.90
C GLY A 299 2.91 20.17 2.45
N LYS A 300 3.35 18.92 2.20
CA LYS A 300 3.53 18.33 0.87
C LYS A 300 2.21 18.25 0.07
N LYS A 301 2.30 18.28 -1.27
CA LYS A 301 1.15 18.31 -2.20
C LYS A 301 0.55 16.92 -2.46
N TRP A 302 1.38 15.87 -2.36
CA TRP A 302 0.99 14.49 -2.62
C TRP A 302 1.36 13.57 -1.46
N PHE A 303 0.43 12.73 -1.03
CA PHE A 303 0.68 11.59 -0.16
C PHE A 303 0.74 10.33 -1.01
N CYS A 304 1.75 9.48 -0.83
CA CYS A 304 1.80 8.16 -1.45
C CYS A 304 2.15 7.11 -0.40
N HIS A 305 1.29 6.12 -0.23
CA HIS A 305 1.45 5.01 0.68
C HIS A 305 2.01 3.77 -0.03
N PHE A 306 2.91 3.07 0.65
CA PHE A 306 3.43 1.74 0.27
C PHE A 306 3.68 0.88 1.52
N ASP A 307 3.69 -0.45 1.37
CA ASP A 307 4.12 -1.38 2.41
C ASP A 307 5.62 -1.75 2.24
N ASP A 308 6.25 -2.32 3.27
CA ASP A 308 7.68 -2.66 3.27
C ASP A 308 8.10 -3.84 2.36
N ASP A 309 7.17 -4.48 1.66
CA ASP A 309 7.46 -5.36 0.53
C ASP A 309 7.29 -4.72 -0.85
N ASN A 310 7.10 -3.40 -0.94
CA ASN A 310 7.07 -2.68 -2.22
C ASN A 310 8.45 -2.17 -2.69
N TYR A 311 8.64 -2.23 -4.01
CA TYR A 311 9.67 -1.47 -4.73
C TYR A 311 9.02 -0.28 -5.41
N VAL A 312 9.55 0.94 -5.24
CA VAL A 312 9.00 2.15 -5.88
C VAL A 312 9.93 2.68 -6.95
N ASN A 313 9.44 2.81 -8.18
CA ASN A 313 10.14 3.49 -9.27
C ASN A 313 9.92 5.00 -9.15
N VAL A 314 10.72 5.65 -8.28
CA VAL A 314 10.58 7.07 -7.92
C VAL A 314 10.45 8.01 -9.13
N PRO A 315 11.29 7.94 -10.19
CA PRO A 315 11.10 8.80 -11.36
C PRO A 315 9.77 8.60 -12.09
N ARG A 316 9.26 7.36 -12.17
CA ARG A 316 7.94 7.11 -12.77
C ARG A 316 6.80 7.58 -11.89
N LEU A 317 6.94 7.48 -10.56
CA LEU A 317 5.98 8.03 -9.60
C LEU A 317 5.85 9.55 -9.76
N VAL A 318 6.98 10.29 -9.79
CA VAL A 318 6.97 11.75 -10.03
C VAL A 318 6.24 12.06 -11.35
N LYS A 319 6.63 11.38 -12.44
CA LYS A 319 6.00 11.55 -13.76
C LYS A 319 4.50 11.24 -13.76
N LEU A 320 4.03 10.26 -12.97
CA LEU A 320 2.60 9.96 -12.85
C LEU A 320 1.85 11.12 -12.19
N LEU A 321 2.38 11.64 -11.09
CA LEU A 321 1.70 12.68 -10.32
C LEU A 321 1.68 14.03 -11.05
N ASP A 322 2.65 14.29 -11.92
CA ASP A 322 2.68 15.42 -12.86
C ASP A 322 1.49 15.42 -13.85
N GLU A 323 0.89 14.24 -14.12
CA GLU A 323 -0.31 14.11 -14.95
C GLU A 323 -1.59 14.65 -14.25
N TYR A 324 -1.51 15.02 -12.96
CA TYR A 324 -2.66 15.41 -12.13
C TYR A 324 -2.42 16.70 -11.33
N SER A 325 -3.47 17.50 -11.10
CA SER A 325 -3.38 18.68 -10.23
C SER A 325 -3.63 18.30 -8.76
N PRO A 326 -2.70 18.58 -7.82
CA PRO A 326 -2.88 18.27 -6.39
C PRO A 326 -3.95 19.12 -5.68
N SER A 327 -4.47 20.17 -6.36
CA SER A 327 -5.60 20.99 -5.91
C SER A 327 -6.96 20.36 -6.23
N VAL A 328 -7.00 19.25 -6.97
CA VAL A 328 -8.20 18.48 -7.29
C VAL A 328 -8.20 17.19 -6.47
N ASP A 329 -9.37 16.66 -6.13
CA ASP A 329 -9.49 15.44 -5.33
C ASP A 329 -9.07 14.22 -6.16
N TRP A 330 -7.94 13.60 -5.83
CA TRP A 330 -7.44 12.42 -6.53
C TRP A 330 -7.12 11.30 -5.55
N TYR A 331 -7.70 10.14 -5.82
CA TYR A 331 -7.32 8.84 -5.24
C TYR A 331 -6.79 7.98 -6.38
N LEU A 332 -5.47 7.79 -6.44
CA LEU A 332 -4.78 7.08 -7.51
C LEU A 332 -4.27 5.74 -6.97
N GLY A 333 -4.51 4.63 -7.67
CA GLY A 333 -4.01 3.31 -7.27
C GLY A 333 -4.65 2.18 -8.05
N LYS A 334 -4.53 0.94 -7.56
CA LYS A 334 -5.08 -0.24 -8.25
C LYS A 334 -5.86 -1.15 -7.28
N PRO A 335 -7.07 -1.58 -7.63
CA PRO A 335 -7.77 -2.62 -6.87
C PRO A 335 -7.24 -4.01 -7.24
N SER A 336 -6.96 -4.86 -6.26
CA SER A 336 -6.65 -6.29 -6.47
C SER A 336 -7.88 -7.21 -6.38
N ILE A 337 -9.09 -6.66 -6.58
CA ILE A 337 -10.35 -7.40 -6.67
C ILE A 337 -11.04 -7.08 -8.01
N PHE A 338 -11.83 -8.02 -8.54
CA PHE A 338 -12.43 -7.92 -9.89
C PHE A 338 -13.77 -7.18 -9.95
N SER A 339 -14.34 -6.84 -8.79
CA SER A 339 -15.61 -6.13 -8.63
C SER A 339 -15.52 -5.23 -7.40
N PRO A 340 -16.33 -4.15 -7.29
CA PRO A 340 -16.37 -3.34 -6.08
C PRO A 340 -16.67 -4.20 -4.84
N LEU A 341 -16.14 -3.83 -3.69
CA LEU A 341 -16.44 -4.51 -2.44
C LEU A 341 -17.87 -4.19 -2.02
N GLU A 342 -18.70 -5.22 -1.85
CA GLU A 342 -20.06 -5.09 -1.34
C GLU A 342 -20.13 -5.44 0.14
N ILE A 343 -20.66 -4.52 0.95
CA ILE A 343 -20.85 -4.70 2.39
C ILE A 343 -22.30 -4.40 2.76
N HIS A 344 -22.81 -5.15 3.75
CA HIS A 344 -24.09 -4.87 4.38
C HIS A 344 -23.80 -4.23 5.74
N LEU A 345 -24.16 -2.95 5.90
CA LEU A 345 -24.20 -2.34 7.23
C LEU A 345 -25.59 -2.57 7.83
N ASP A 346 -25.62 -3.19 9.01
CA ASP A 346 -26.84 -3.39 9.77
C ASP A 346 -27.44 -2.01 10.13
N SER A 347 -28.63 -1.74 9.62
CA SER A 347 -29.33 -0.49 9.85
C SER A 347 -29.62 -0.30 11.34
N TYR A 348 -29.16 0.83 11.88
CA TYR A 348 -29.28 1.17 13.29
C TYR A 348 -30.76 1.14 13.75
N PRO A 349 -31.09 0.54 14.91
CA PRO A 349 -32.43 0.62 15.47
C PRO A 349 -32.69 2.04 15.99
N THR A 350 -33.21 2.91 15.13
CA THR A 350 -33.66 4.25 15.53
C THR A 350 -34.80 4.14 16.55
N THR A 351 -34.69 4.89 17.64
CA THR A 351 -35.63 4.83 18.78
C THR A 351 -37.06 5.27 18.45
N THR A 352 -37.28 5.87 17.27
CA THR A 352 -38.55 6.44 16.82
C THR A 352 -39.31 5.61 15.79
N HIS A 353 -38.72 4.56 15.18
CA HIS A 353 -39.44 3.73 14.19
C HIS A 353 -39.22 2.23 14.41
N LYS A 354 -40.28 1.51 14.80
CA LYS A 354 -40.31 0.04 14.98
C LYS A 354 -40.19 -0.78 13.69
N ASN A 355 -39.90 -0.13 12.56
CA ASN A 355 -39.70 -0.80 11.27
C ASN A 355 -38.20 -0.93 11.03
N LYS A 356 -37.67 -2.17 11.04
CA LYS A 356 -36.33 -2.47 10.54
C LYS A 356 -36.23 -1.97 9.10
N THR A 357 -35.52 -0.87 8.88
CA THR A 357 -35.04 -0.50 7.55
C THR A 357 -34.12 -1.62 7.07
N ALA A 358 -34.22 -1.98 5.78
CA ALA A 358 -33.34 -2.99 5.21
C ALA A 358 -31.88 -2.57 5.38
N SER A 359 -30.97 -3.53 5.60
CA SER A 359 -29.52 -3.27 5.67
C SER A 359 -29.08 -2.46 4.46
N GLU A 360 -28.43 -1.32 4.66
CA GLU A 360 -27.92 -0.54 3.52
C GLU A 360 -26.82 -1.35 2.83
N LYS A 361 -27.04 -1.65 1.54
CA LYS A 361 -26.05 -2.34 0.71
C LYS A 361 -25.11 -1.28 0.14
N ILE A 362 -23.87 -1.30 0.62
CA ILE A 362 -22.84 -0.34 0.24
C ILE A 362 -21.84 -1.03 -0.69
N SER A 363 -21.46 -0.34 -1.76
CA SER A 363 -20.58 -0.85 -2.81
C SER A 363 -19.56 0.22 -3.16
N PHE A 364 -18.27 -0.12 -3.16
CA PHE A 364 -17.15 0.81 -3.40
C PHE A 364 -15.86 0.09 -3.81
N TRP A 365 -14.98 0.77 -4.51
CA TRP A 365 -13.60 0.33 -4.75
C TRP A 365 -12.64 0.83 -3.67
N PHE A 366 -11.50 0.17 -3.58
CA PHE A 366 -10.34 0.63 -2.80
C PHE A 366 -9.06 0.28 -3.56
N ALA A 367 -8.04 1.12 -3.46
CA ALA A 367 -6.70 0.78 -3.89
C ALA A 367 -6.07 -0.17 -2.87
N THR A 368 -5.49 -1.28 -3.33
CA THR A 368 -4.86 -2.28 -2.46
C THR A 368 -3.58 -1.71 -1.84
N GLY A 369 -3.48 -1.75 -0.50
CA GLY A 369 -2.35 -1.16 0.24
C GLY A 369 -0.99 -1.68 -0.25
N GLY A 370 -0.86 -3.00 -0.41
CA GLY A 370 0.35 -3.66 -0.91
C GLY A 370 0.64 -3.49 -2.41
N ALA A 371 -0.18 -2.76 -3.18
CA ALA A 371 0.23 -2.22 -4.48
C ALA A 371 0.84 -0.81 -4.35
N GLY A 372 0.48 -0.10 -3.27
CA GLY A 372 0.65 1.33 -3.11
C GLY A 372 -0.48 2.15 -3.74
N PHE A 373 -0.68 3.36 -3.21
CA PHE A 373 -1.67 4.33 -3.70
C PHE A 373 -1.24 5.75 -3.36
N CYS A 374 -1.79 6.74 -4.07
CA CYS A 374 -1.53 8.16 -3.80
C CYS A 374 -2.82 8.96 -3.63
N LEU A 375 -2.77 9.97 -2.76
CA LEU A 375 -3.83 10.93 -2.47
C LEU A 375 -3.32 12.35 -2.73
N SER A 376 -4.15 13.19 -3.34
CA SER A 376 -3.87 14.63 -3.40
C SER A 376 -4.06 15.30 -2.04
N ARG A 377 -3.34 16.41 -1.79
CA ARG A 377 -3.54 17.22 -0.59
C ARG A 377 -4.97 17.72 -0.47
N ALA A 378 -5.61 18.12 -1.57
CA ALA A 378 -7.01 18.55 -1.58
C ALA A 378 -7.96 17.48 -1.02
N LEU A 379 -7.83 16.22 -1.48
CA LEU A 379 -8.62 15.11 -0.97
C LEU A 379 -8.32 14.83 0.52
N THR A 380 -7.05 14.79 0.91
CA THR A 380 -6.66 14.48 2.29
C THR A 380 -7.13 15.55 3.28
N MET A 381 -7.17 16.83 2.87
CA MET A 381 -7.76 17.90 3.66
C MET A 381 -9.28 17.73 3.85
N LYS A 382 -10.00 17.17 2.87
CA LYS A 382 -11.43 16.81 3.00
C LYS A 382 -11.66 15.57 3.86
N MET A 383 -10.70 14.66 3.91
CA MET A 383 -10.73 13.51 4.83
C MET A 383 -10.51 13.93 6.29
N LEU A 384 -9.77 15.02 6.56
CA LEU A 384 -9.35 15.41 7.92
C LEU A 384 -10.51 15.48 8.95
N PRO A 385 -11.68 16.10 8.69
CA PRO A 385 -12.80 16.10 9.65
C PRO A 385 -13.38 14.71 9.93
N ILE A 386 -13.27 13.78 8.98
CA ILE A 386 -13.88 12.43 9.04
C ILE A 386 -12.89 11.41 9.63
N ALA A 387 -11.60 11.53 9.29
CA ALA A 387 -10.57 10.52 9.51
C ALA A 387 -9.45 10.93 10.49
N GLY A 388 -9.18 12.24 10.63
CA GLY A 388 -8.07 12.74 11.45
C GLY A 388 -8.27 12.53 12.96
N GLY A 389 -7.19 12.72 13.73
CA GLY A 389 -7.25 12.64 15.20
C GLY A 389 -7.69 11.26 15.72
N GLY A 390 -7.34 10.19 15.00
CA GLY A 390 -7.70 8.81 15.34
C GLY A 390 -9.11 8.38 14.92
N LYS A 391 -9.92 9.23 14.27
CA LYS A 391 -11.25 8.83 13.76
C LYS A 391 -11.15 7.68 12.74
N PHE A 392 -10.10 7.64 11.93
CA PHE A 392 -9.80 6.55 10.97
C PHE A 392 -9.79 5.16 11.64
N ILE A 393 -9.17 5.05 12.82
CA ILE A 393 -9.11 3.81 13.61
C ILE A 393 -10.51 3.36 14.03
N SER A 394 -11.36 4.30 14.44
CA SER A 394 -12.73 4.04 14.86
C SER A 394 -13.64 3.63 13.69
N ILE A 395 -13.47 4.25 12.51
CA ILE A 395 -14.17 3.85 11.28
C ILE A 395 -13.77 2.42 10.90
N GLY A 396 -12.47 2.13 10.83
CA GLY A 396 -11.97 0.78 10.57
C GLY A 396 -12.57 -0.23 11.52
N ARG A 397 -12.43 -0.03 12.85
CA ARG A 397 -13.00 -0.91 13.88
C ARG A 397 -14.51 -1.14 13.71
N LYS A 398 -15.27 -0.11 13.30
CA LYS A 398 -16.72 -0.19 13.04
C LYS A 398 -17.04 -1.05 11.82
N ILE A 399 -16.37 -0.85 10.69
CA ILE A 399 -16.62 -1.63 9.45
C ILE A 399 -15.96 -3.02 9.47
N ARG A 400 -14.99 -3.26 10.37
CA ARG A 400 -14.23 -4.52 10.54
C ARG A 400 -13.40 -4.93 9.30
N PHE A 401 -12.88 -3.94 8.57
CA PHE A 401 -11.98 -4.09 7.42
C PHE A 401 -10.60 -3.44 7.64
N PRO A 402 -9.53 -3.89 6.95
CA PRO A 402 -8.18 -3.30 7.04
C PRO A 402 -8.13 -1.82 6.63
N ASP A 403 -6.95 -1.23 6.79
CA ASP A 403 -6.65 0.18 6.53
C ASP A 403 -6.89 0.61 5.09
N ASP A 404 -6.49 -0.18 4.09
CA ASP A 404 -6.69 0.13 2.67
C ASP A 404 -8.19 0.12 2.27
N VAL A 405 -8.94 -0.88 2.73
CA VAL A 405 -10.41 -0.93 2.57
C VAL A 405 -11.09 0.21 3.35
N THR A 406 -10.58 0.57 4.54
CA THR A 406 -11.08 1.71 5.31
C THR A 406 -10.84 3.02 4.57
N MET A 407 -9.71 3.15 3.90
CA MET A 407 -9.37 4.28 3.02
C MET A 407 -10.39 4.40 1.87
N GLY A 408 -10.65 3.30 1.15
CA GLY A 408 -11.65 3.28 0.08
C GLY A 408 -13.08 3.57 0.58
N PHE A 409 -13.47 3.05 1.74
CA PHE A 409 -14.77 3.35 2.35
C PHE A 409 -14.93 4.85 2.65
N ILE A 410 -13.89 5.50 3.19
CA ILE A 410 -13.92 6.95 3.47
C ILE A 410 -13.96 7.74 2.16
N ILE A 411 -13.15 7.39 1.17
CA ILE A 411 -12.98 8.19 -0.05
C ILE A 411 -14.13 7.98 -1.05
N GLU A 412 -14.40 6.73 -1.44
CA GLU A 412 -15.47 6.43 -2.41
C GLU A 412 -16.86 6.51 -1.78
N HIS A 413 -17.07 5.88 -0.62
CA HIS A 413 -18.41 5.78 -0.07
C HIS A 413 -18.82 7.03 0.74
N LEU A 414 -17.97 7.60 1.60
CA LEU A 414 -18.34 8.82 2.34
C LEU A 414 -18.13 10.10 1.53
N LEU A 415 -16.93 10.31 0.95
CA LEU A 415 -16.59 11.53 0.21
C LEU A 415 -17.02 11.56 -1.26
N LYS A 416 -17.50 10.43 -1.81
CA LYS A 416 -17.95 10.29 -3.21
C LYS A 416 -16.88 10.59 -4.27
N VAL A 417 -15.61 10.43 -3.92
CA VAL A 417 -14.48 10.59 -4.85
C VAL A 417 -14.07 9.21 -5.37
N PRO A 418 -14.17 8.93 -6.68
CA PRO A 418 -13.87 7.60 -7.22
C PRO A 418 -12.35 7.32 -7.24
N LEU A 419 -12.00 6.05 -7.06
CA LEU A 419 -10.67 5.53 -7.32
C LEU A 419 -10.33 5.66 -8.82
N ARG A 420 -9.31 6.45 -9.12
CA ARG A 420 -8.68 6.47 -10.43
C ARG A 420 -7.74 5.27 -10.53
N ILE A 421 -8.18 4.26 -11.27
CA ILE A 421 -7.36 3.07 -11.55
C ILE A 421 -6.11 3.47 -12.34
N VAL A 422 -4.95 3.07 -11.82
CA VAL A 422 -3.63 3.23 -12.45
C VAL A 422 -2.96 1.85 -12.49
N GLU A 423 -2.93 1.25 -13.69
CA GLU A 423 -2.42 -0.11 -13.92
C GLU A 423 -0.94 -0.33 -13.58
N ASN A 424 -0.18 0.76 -13.41
CA ASN A 424 1.24 0.75 -13.13
C ASN A 424 1.61 0.52 -11.65
N PHE A 425 0.64 0.44 -10.74
CA PHE A 425 0.86 -0.08 -9.39
C PHE A 425 0.66 -1.60 -9.38
N HIS A 426 1.48 -2.35 -8.65
CA HIS A 426 1.45 -3.83 -8.67
C HIS A 426 1.56 -4.42 -7.26
N SER A 427 0.56 -5.18 -6.84
CA SER A 427 0.53 -5.91 -5.57
C SER A 427 1.09 -7.33 -5.72
N HIS A 428 1.67 -7.91 -4.68
CA HIS A 428 2.01 -9.33 -4.65
C HIS A 428 0.80 -10.27 -4.69
N LEU A 429 -0.44 -9.74 -4.71
CA LEU A 429 -1.66 -10.48 -5.05
C LEU A 429 -1.79 -10.75 -6.56
N GLU A 430 -1.03 -10.03 -7.39
CA GLU A 430 -0.90 -10.25 -8.83
C GLU A 430 0.32 -11.15 -9.11
N PRO A 431 0.33 -11.96 -10.19
CA PRO A 431 1.46 -12.83 -10.50
C PRO A 431 2.60 -12.03 -11.14
N MET A 432 3.58 -11.62 -10.32
CA MET A 432 4.67 -10.68 -10.67
C MET A 432 5.53 -11.11 -11.87
N GLU A 433 5.57 -12.41 -12.18
CA GLU A 433 6.27 -12.95 -13.36
C GLU A 433 5.67 -12.50 -14.71
N HIS A 434 4.39 -12.07 -14.72
CA HIS A 434 3.69 -11.62 -15.93
C HIS A 434 3.98 -10.14 -16.28
N ILE A 435 4.57 -9.38 -15.35
CA ILE A 435 4.99 -8.00 -15.64
C ILE A 435 6.19 -8.09 -16.59
N ARG A 436 6.03 -7.58 -17.81
CA ARG A 436 7.02 -7.80 -18.87
C ARG A 436 8.27 -6.92 -18.67
N PRO A 437 9.49 -7.43 -18.88
CA PRO A 437 10.72 -6.67 -18.62
C PRO A 437 10.92 -5.41 -19.47
N ASP A 438 10.28 -5.33 -20.64
CA ASP A 438 10.23 -4.12 -21.49
C ASP A 438 9.49 -2.96 -20.82
N THR A 439 8.46 -3.26 -20.02
CA THR A 439 7.59 -2.24 -19.41
C THR A 439 8.04 -1.82 -18.00
N PHE A 440 9.11 -2.40 -17.45
CA PHE A 440 9.58 -2.05 -16.10
C PHE A 440 9.80 -0.55 -15.85
N PRO A 441 10.35 0.25 -16.79
CA PRO A 441 10.51 1.69 -16.59
C PRO A 441 9.20 2.45 -16.42
N ASP A 442 8.09 1.92 -16.96
CA ASP A 442 6.76 2.54 -16.91
C ASP A 442 5.94 2.15 -15.68
N GLN A 443 6.36 1.13 -14.93
CA GLN A 443 5.69 0.73 -13.69
C GLN A 443 6.09 1.64 -12.53
N VAL A 444 5.13 1.96 -11.68
CA VAL A 444 5.29 2.84 -10.51
C VAL A 444 5.75 2.03 -9.30
N SER A 445 5.15 0.86 -9.09
CA SER A 445 5.51 -0.04 -8.00
C SER A 445 5.58 -1.50 -8.43
N PHE A 446 6.26 -2.29 -7.62
CA PHE A 446 6.28 -3.75 -7.67
C PHE A 446 6.19 -4.27 -6.23
N SER A 447 5.95 -5.57 -6.04
CA SER A 447 5.96 -6.21 -4.73
C SER A 447 6.56 -7.62 -4.82
N TYR A 448 6.66 -8.31 -3.69
CA TYR A 448 6.99 -9.73 -3.62
C TYR A 448 6.25 -10.43 -2.48
N ALA A 449 6.00 -11.73 -2.64
CA ALA A 449 5.52 -12.57 -1.55
C ALA A 449 6.12 -13.98 -1.61
N HIS A 450 6.24 -14.64 -0.46
CA HIS A 450 6.55 -16.06 -0.41
C HIS A 450 5.25 -16.87 -0.25
N MET A 451 4.81 -17.52 -1.32
CA MET A 451 3.56 -18.26 -1.40
C MET A 451 3.84 -19.75 -1.55
N ARG A 452 3.40 -20.58 -0.59
CA ARG A 452 3.41 -22.06 -0.68
C ARG A 452 4.73 -22.66 -1.22
N ASN A 453 5.86 -22.21 -0.67
CA ASN A 453 7.23 -22.61 -1.03
C ASN A 453 7.74 -22.11 -2.39
N GLN A 454 7.09 -21.11 -2.99
CA GLN A 454 7.58 -20.39 -4.17
C GLN A 454 7.57 -18.87 -3.91
N TRP A 455 8.47 -18.15 -4.57
CA TRP A 455 8.49 -16.69 -4.54
C TRP A 455 7.63 -16.15 -5.69
N ASN A 456 6.59 -15.39 -5.36
CA ASN A 456 5.94 -14.50 -6.32
C ASN A 456 6.80 -13.24 -6.42
N VAL A 457 7.59 -13.13 -7.50
CA VAL A 457 8.58 -12.06 -7.74
C VAL A 457 8.68 -11.72 -9.22
N VAL A 458 9.17 -10.52 -9.53
CA VAL A 458 9.34 -10.05 -10.90
C VAL A 458 10.35 -10.89 -11.69
N LYS A 459 10.01 -11.23 -12.94
CA LYS A 459 10.93 -11.97 -13.82
C LYS A 459 11.99 -11.03 -14.40
N VAL A 460 13.14 -10.94 -13.73
CA VAL A 460 14.26 -10.06 -14.10
C VAL A 460 15.60 -10.79 -13.99
N ASP A 461 16.48 -10.57 -14.96
CA ASP A 461 17.87 -11.06 -14.91
C ASP A 461 18.73 -10.19 -13.99
N GLY A 462 19.79 -10.76 -13.40
CA GLY A 462 20.68 -10.02 -12.51
C GLY A 462 21.37 -10.91 -11.49
N PHE A 463 21.23 -10.57 -10.21
CA PHE A 463 21.83 -11.32 -9.11
C PHE A 463 21.26 -12.74 -9.00
N ASP A 464 22.08 -13.65 -8.46
CA ASP A 464 21.66 -15.00 -8.10
C ASP A 464 20.52 -15.00 -7.06
N LEU A 465 19.61 -15.98 -7.15
CA LEU A 465 18.42 -16.07 -6.30
C LEU A 465 18.75 -16.30 -4.81
N ALA A 466 19.90 -16.85 -4.45
CA ALA A 466 20.33 -16.96 -3.05
C ALA A 466 20.76 -15.60 -2.47
N LYS A 467 21.18 -14.65 -3.32
CA LYS A 467 21.59 -13.29 -2.92
C LYS A 467 20.46 -12.26 -3.05
N ASP A 468 19.57 -12.47 -4.02
CA ASP A 468 18.44 -11.59 -4.31
C ASP A 468 17.15 -12.41 -4.57
N PRO A 469 16.63 -13.12 -3.54
CA PRO A 469 15.43 -13.95 -3.67
C PRO A 469 14.17 -13.12 -3.95
N LYS A 470 14.19 -11.84 -3.56
CA LYS A 470 13.09 -10.86 -3.72
C LYS A 470 13.17 -10.09 -5.04
N ARG A 471 14.24 -10.31 -5.83
CA ARG A 471 14.55 -9.67 -7.12
C ARG A 471 14.73 -8.14 -7.11
N PHE A 472 14.69 -7.48 -5.95
CA PHE A 472 14.76 -6.02 -5.86
C PHE A 472 16.14 -5.45 -6.20
N TYR A 473 17.24 -6.15 -5.90
CA TYR A 473 18.56 -5.68 -6.35
C TYR A 473 18.70 -5.78 -7.87
N SER A 474 18.21 -6.86 -8.46
CA SER A 474 18.23 -7.11 -9.90
C SER A 474 17.34 -6.11 -10.65
N LEU A 475 16.12 -5.86 -10.15
CA LEU A 475 15.22 -4.82 -10.66
C LEU A 475 15.84 -3.42 -10.55
N HIS A 476 16.45 -3.10 -9.40
CA HIS A 476 17.12 -1.81 -9.21
C HIS A 476 18.26 -1.60 -10.22
N CYS A 477 19.11 -2.60 -10.44
CA CYS A 477 20.21 -2.51 -11.40
C CYS A 477 19.78 -2.61 -12.88
N LYS A 478 18.59 -3.17 -13.15
CA LYS A 478 17.94 -3.10 -14.47
C LYS A 478 17.52 -1.68 -14.81
N LEU A 479 16.86 -0.99 -13.87
CA LEU A 479 16.37 0.39 -14.01
C LEU A 479 17.47 1.45 -13.87
N PHE A 480 18.38 1.27 -12.90
CA PHE A 480 19.38 2.24 -12.46
C PHE A 480 20.78 1.59 -12.37
N PRO A 481 21.42 1.28 -13.51
CA PRO A 481 22.69 0.53 -13.53
C PRO A 481 23.91 1.27 -12.97
N TYR A 482 23.79 2.57 -12.70
CA TYR A 482 24.88 3.44 -12.26
C TYR A 482 25.20 3.34 -10.74
N PHE A 483 24.44 2.55 -9.97
CA PHE A 483 24.75 2.31 -8.57
C PHE A 483 25.94 1.37 -8.41
N SER A 484 26.89 1.71 -7.53
CA SER A 484 28.18 1.01 -7.40
C SER A 484 28.12 -0.45 -6.94
N PHE A 485 26.98 -0.90 -6.40
CA PHE A 485 26.76 -2.30 -6.04
C PHE A 485 26.20 -3.14 -7.19
N CYS A 486 25.83 -2.53 -8.32
CA CYS A 486 25.33 -3.24 -9.48
C CYS A 486 26.46 -3.99 -10.20
N PRO A 487 26.20 -5.19 -10.73
CA PRO A 487 27.20 -5.89 -11.55
C PRO A 487 27.50 -5.07 -12.81
N PRO A 488 28.74 -5.14 -13.35
CA PRO A 488 29.03 -4.67 -14.69
C PRO A 488 28.08 -5.34 -15.70
N ARG A 489 27.69 -4.60 -16.73
CA ARG A 489 26.90 -5.12 -17.86
C ARG A 489 27.80 -5.67 -18.96
#